data_AF-A0A945SLF9-F1
#
_entry.id   AF-A0A945SLF9-F1
#
_cell.length_a   1.000
_cell.length_b   1.000
_cell.length_c   1.000
_cell.angle_alpha   90.00
_cell.angle_beta   90.00
_cell.angle_gamma   90.00
#
_symmetry.space_group_name_H-M   'P 1'
#
loop_
_entity.id
_entity.type
_entity.pdbx_description
1 polymer ?
#
loop_
_entity_poly.entity_id
_entity_poly.type
_entity_poly.pdbx_seq_one_letter_code
_entity_poly.pdbx_strand_id
1 'polypeptide(L)' 'MSALSLRLPDSLHEEVKSLVKKEGVSINQFISSAVAEKISALLTESYLKKRSLKGNEASFLEAMSKVPDIKPVDEDEL' A
#
# COMPACT_ATOMS: atom_id res chain seq x y z
N MET A 1 16.61 12.18 9.57
CA MET A 1 16.47 11.95 8.12
C MET A 1 17.81 12.23 7.47
N SER A 2 18.27 11.37 6.56
CA SER A 2 19.42 11.69 5.70
C SER A 2 18.94 12.47 4.47
N ALA A 3 19.77 13.38 3.97
CA ALA A 3 19.47 14.11 2.74
C ALA A 3 19.93 13.30 1.52
N LEU A 4 19.08 13.21 0.50
CA LEU A 4 19.41 12.61 -0.80
C LEU A 4 19.34 13.71 -1.86
N SER A 5 20.44 13.93 -2.58
CA SER A 5 20.48 14.84 -3.73
C SER A 5 20.36 14.03 -5.02
N LEU A 6 19.38 14.35 -5.85
CA LEU A 6 19.07 13.64 -7.09
C LEU A 6 18.73 14.64 -8.19
N ARG A 7 18.98 14.24 -9.45
CA ARG A 7 18.62 15.02 -10.63
C ARG A 7 17.49 14.32 -11.37
N LEU A 8 16.46 15.07 -11.72
CA LEU A 8 15.35 14.58 -12.54
C LEU A 8 15.47 15.22 -13.94
N PRO A 9 14.98 14.54 -15.00
CA PRO A 9 14.75 15.20 -16.28
C PRO A 9 13.82 16.41 -16.11
N ASP A 10 14.06 17.47 -16.88
CA ASP A 10 13.32 18.74 -16.75
C ASP A 10 11.80 18.56 -16.90
N SER A 11 11.37 17.73 -17.87
CA SER A 11 9.96 17.41 -18.08
C SER A 11 9.30 16.81 -16.84
N LEU A 12 9.98 15.85 -16.20
CA LEU A 12 9.49 15.20 -15.00
C LEU A 12 9.46 16.16 -13.81
N HIS A 13 10.48 17.00 -13.68
CA HIS A 13 10.53 18.00 -12.62
C HIS A 13 9.37 19.01 -12.72
N GLU A 14 9.07 19.51 -13.91
CA GLU A 14 7.95 20.44 -14.13
C GLU A 14 6.59 19.79 -13.86
N GLU A 15 6.42 18.51 -14.24
CA GLU A 15 5.20 17.77 -13.96
C GLU A 15 4.98 17.53 -12.46
N VAL A 16 6.03 17.13 -11.74
CA VAL A 16 5.99 17.00 -10.28
C VAL A 16 5.64 18.34 -9.64
N LYS A 17 6.26 19.43 -10.09
CA LYS A 17 6.00 20.78 -9.57
C LYS A 17 4.55 21.22 -9.77
N SER A 18 3.95 20.89 -10.92
CA SER A 18 2.53 21.16 -11.20
C SER A 18 1.61 20.37 -10.26
N LEU A 19 1.89 19.06 -10.10
CA LEU A 19 1.11 18.17 -9.24
C LEU A 19 1.14 18.61 -7.78
N VAL A 20 2.32 18.85 -7.21
CA VAL A 20 2.45 19.19 -5.79
C VAL A 20 1.84 20.57 -5.46
N LYS A 21 1.81 21.49 -6.44
CA LYS A 21 1.12 22.78 -6.30
C LYS A 21 -0.39 22.60 -6.18
N LYS A 22 -0.97 21.65 -6.93
CA LYS A 22 -2.40 21.32 -6.86
C LYS A 22 -2.75 20.63 -5.54
N GLU A 23 -1.90 19.70 -5.10
CA GLU A 23 -2.10 18.91 -3.88
C GLU A 23 -1.71 19.66 -2.59
N GLY A 24 -1.03 20.80 -2.68
CA GLY A 24 -0.61 21.59 -1.53
C GLY A 24 0.50 20.93 -0.69
N VAL A 25 1.31 20.05 -1.29
CA VAL A 25 2.41 19.35 -0.61
C VAL A 25 3.77 19.83 -1.12
N SER A 26 4.84 19.55 -0.38
CA SER A 26 6.20 19.82 -0.86
C SER A 26 6.67 18.74 -1.84
N ILE A 27 7.60 19.10 -2.75
CA ILE A 27 8.27 18.13 -3.63
C ILE A 27 8.92 17.00 -2.82
N ASN A 28 9.60 17.32 -1.72
CA ASN A 28 10.27 16.32 -0.89
C ASN A 28 9.28 15.33 -0.26
N GLN A 29 8.13 15.82 0.21
CA GLN A 29 7.08 14.95 0.75
C GLN A 29 6.49 14.05 -0.34
N PHE A 30 6.20 14.61 -1.52
CA PHE A 30 5.69 13.86 -2.65
C PHE A 30 6.65 12.74 -3.07
N ILE A 31 7.94 13.06 -3.27
CA ILE A 31 8.96 12.08 -3.65
C ILE A 31 9.15 11.03 -2.55
N SER A 32 9.15 11.43 -1.28
CA SER A 32 9.26 10.49 -0.17
C SER A 32 8.09 9.50 -0.13
N SER A 33 6.85 9.98 -0.38
CA SER A 33 5.66 9.14 -0.48
C SER A 33 5.73 8.20 -1.68
N ALA A 34 6.10 8.70 -2.85
CA ALA A 34 6.22 7.90 -4.07
C ALA A 34 7.30 6.80 -3.93
N VAL A 35 8.42 7.10 -3.27
CA VAL A 35 9.45 6.10 -2.95
C VAL A 35 8.91 5.05 -1.99
N ALA A 36 8.21 5.44 -0.93
CA ALA A 36 7.59 4.50 0.00
C ALA A 36 6.57 3.59 -0.69
N GLU A 37 5.73 4.16 -1.56
CA GLU A 37 4.76 3.41 -2.36
C GLU A 37 5.45 2.42 -3.30
N LYS A 38 6.50 2.85 -4.03
CA LYS A 38 7.25 1.97 -4.92
C LYS A 38 7.95 0.85 -4.17
N ILE A 39 8.54 1.14 -3.01
CA ILE A 39 9.14 0.12 -2.14
C ILE A 39 8.07 -0.87 -1.67
N SER A 40 6.93 -0.36 -1.20
CA SER A 40 5.80 -1.20 -0.79
C SER A 40 5.42 -2.16 -1.91
N ALA A 41 5.10 -1.63 -3.10
CA ALA A 41 4.71 -2.43 -4.25
C ALA A 41 5.74 -3.50 -4.64
N LEU A 42 7.03 -3.16 -4.62
CA LEU A 42 8.11 -4.12 -4.95
C LEU A 42 8.28 -5.20 -3.87
N LEU A 43 8.06 -4.88 -2.60
CA LEU A 43 8.26 -5.81 -1.50
C LEU A 43 7.02 -6.66 -1.17
N THR A 44 5.82 -6.22 -1.57
CA THR A 44 4.55 -6.89 -1.26
C THR A 44 4.56 -8.37 -1.66
N GLU A 45 5.03 -8.71 -2.86
CA GLU A 45 5.05 -10.11 -3.32
C GLU A 45 5.90 -10.99 -2.41
N SER A 46 7.11 -10.53 -2.09
CA SER A 46 8.03 -11.26 -1.21
C SER A 46 7.49 -11.39 0.21
N TYR A 47 6.82 -10.35 0.71
CA TYR A 47 6.16 -10.38 2.00
C TYR A 47 5.02 -11.41 2.03
N LEU A 48 4.13 -11.40 1.03
CA LEU A 48 3.01 -12.33 0.95
C LEU A 48 3.48 -13.79 0.84
N LYS A 49 4.51 -14.06 0.03
CA LYS A 49 5.14 -15.40 -0.05
C LYS A 49 5.68 -15.86 1.30
N LYS A 50 6.40 -15.00 2.03
CA LYS A 50 6.90 -15.36 3.37
C LYS A 50 5.77 -15.55 4.38
N ARG A 51 4.69 -14.77 4.27
CA ARG A 51 3.54 -14.82 5.16
C ARG A 51 2.69 -16.06 4.93
N SER A 52 2.54 -16.51 3.67
CA SER A 52 1.76 -17.71 3.31
C SER A 52 2.38 -18.98 3.86
N LEU A 53 3.71 -19.06 3.97
CA LEU A 53 4.41 -20.18 4.61
C LEU A 53 4.07 -20.36 6.10
N LYS A 54 3.52 -19.32 6.74
CA LYS A 54 3.03 -19.36 8.12
C LYS A 54 1.54 -19.69 8.21
N GLY A 55 0.87 -19.87 7.07
CA GLY A 55 -0.55 -20.20 7.00
C GLY A 55 -0.79 -21.68 7.32
N ASN A 56 -1.90 -21.97 7.98
CA ASN A 56 -2.43 -23.32 8.13
C ASN A 56 -3.88 -23.31 7.63
N GLU A 57 -4.10 -23.96 6.49
CA GLU A 57 -5.41 -24.02 5.84
C GLU A 57 -6.45 -24.72 6.71
N ALA A 58 -6.07 -25.80 7.41
CA ALA A 58 -6.98 -26.53 8.29
C ALA A 58 -7.46 -25.66 9.46
N SER A 59 -6.54 -24.93 10.10
CA SER A 59 -6.90 -23.99 11.18
C SER A 59 -7.77 -22.84 10.67
N PHE A 60 -7.56 -22.39 9.43
CA PHE A 60 -8.42 -21.38 8.80
C PHE A 60 -9.83 -21.93 8.56
N LEU A 61 -9.97 -23.12 7.98
CA LEU A 61 -11.26 -23.76 7.73
C LEU A 61 -12.01 -24.08 9.03
N GLU A 62 -11.30 -24.49 10.09
CA GLU A 62 -11.88 -24.69 11.43
C GLU A 62 -12.39 -23.38 12.05
N ALA A 63 -11.70 -22.26 11.81
CA ALA A 63 -12.19 -20.96 12.24
C ALA A 63 -13.44 -20.54 11.44
N MET A 64 -13.43 -20.77 10.12
CA MET A 64 -14.54 -20.43 9.23
C MET A 64 -15.81 -21.25 9.52
N SER A 65 -15.69 -22.51 9.95
CA SER A 65 -16.85 -23.35 10.30
C SER A 65 -17.62 -22.86 11.53
N LYS A 66 -17.04 -21.94 12.32
CA LYS A 66 -17.70 -21.30 13.46
C LYS A 66 -18.57 -20.12 13.04
N VAL A 67 -18.43 -19.63 11.81
CA VAL A 67 -19.27 -18.56 11.28
C VAL A 67 -20.64 -19.16 10.94
N PRO A 68 -21.73 -18.66 11.54
CA PRO A 68 -23.07 -19.17 11.27
C PRO A 68 -23.50 -18.80 9.85
N ASP A 69 -24.09 -19.76 9.13
CA ASP A 69 -24.71 -19.55 7.81
C ASP A 69 -26.10 -18.93 7.98
N ILE A 70 -26.12 -17.63 8.29
CA ILE A 70 -27.33 -16.84 8.49
C ILE A 70 -27.25 -15.54 7.68
N LYS A 71 -28.41 -14.94 7.43
CA LYS A 71 -28.46 -13.62 6.80
C LYS A 71 -27.66 -12.60 7.65
N PRO A 72 -26.84 -11.74 7.04
CA PRO A 72 -26.22 -10.61 7.73
C PRO A 72 -27.27 -9.76 8.45
N VAL A 73 -26.85 -9.09 9.53
CA VAL A 73 -27.68 -8.05 10.17
C VAL A 73 -27.79 -6.84 9.23
N ASP A 74 -28.85 -6.04 9.40
CA ASP A 74 -29.17 -4.95 8.48
C ASP A 74 -28.03 -3.93 8.34
N GLU A 75 -27.22 -3.73 9.38
CA GLU A 75 -26.05 -2.84 9.38
C GLU A 75 -24.82 -3.40 8.62
N ASP A 76 -24.80 -4.71 8.35
CA ASP A 76 -23.73 -5.43 7.64
C ASP A 76 -24.12 -5.75 6.18
N GLU A 77 -25.26 -5.26 5.69
CA GLU A 77 -25.66 -5.37 4.28
C GLU A 77 -24.89 -4.35 3.40
N LEU A 78 -24.48 -4.78 2.19
CA LEU A 78 -23.75 -3.95 1.20
C LEU A 78 -24.67 -3.08 0.34
#